data_AF-A0A8C5FF46-F1
#
_entry.id   AF-A0A8C5FF46-F1
#
_cell.length_a   1.000
_cell.length_b   1.000
_cell.length_c   1.000
_cell.angle_alpha   90.00
_cell.angle_beta   90.00
_cell.angle_gamma   90.00
#
_symmetry.space_group_name_H-M   'P 1'
#
loop_
_entity.id
_entity.type
_entity.pdbx_description
1 polymer ?
#
loop_
_entity_poly.entity_id
_entity_poly.type
_entity_poly.pdbx_seq_one_letter_code
_entity_poly.pdbx_strand_id
1 'polypeptide(L)'
;MGLNGCTPAAPETPTIAEPLADLASPGVPPGAALLKNGSQTVLAPGLRPPPLLPFLQTGSPPSPAPPPCGASLCAAPPPAPGPGWSTERVARQYIVPCMRYYGICVKDGFLGPGPGGRVLAEVEQLARGGLLRGGQLVSQRSIPSQSIRGDRIAWVGGGEDHCGAIGALMAHIDQAVMHSAARGGLGRFINGRTKAMVACYPGDGTGYVCHVDNPNGDGRCITCIYYLNKDWDVQQHGGLLQIYPEGHNVVANIEPLFDRLLIFWSDRRNPHEVKPAYATRYAHTLMHTRSHTHGRTKTRPSDPYLIGITFAC
;
A
#
# COMPACT_ATOMS: atom_id res chain seq x y z
N MET A 1 58.66 -15.76 28.73
CA MET A 1 58.65 -14.78 27.62
C MET A 1 58.15 -15.53 26.41
N GLY A 2 56.89 -15.50 26.00
CA GLY A 2 56.02 -14.36 25.72
C GLY A 2 55.73 -14.38 24.22
N LEU A 3 54.90 -15.33 23.75
CA LEU A 3 54.47 -15.44 22.35
C LEU A 3 53.10 -14.78 22.21
N ASN A 4 53.05 -13.57 21.65
CA ASN A 4 51.81 -12.87 21.30
C ASN A 4 51.34 -13.33 19.92
N GLY A 5 50.40 -14.27 19.89
CA GLY A 5 49.57 -14.57 18.72
C GLY A 5 48.30 -13.73 18.78
N CYS A 6 48.16 -12.78 17.85
CA CYS A 6 46.95 -11.97 17.71
C CYS A 6 45.98 -12.71 16.77
N THR A 7 44.98 -13.39 17.33
CA THR A 7 43.79 -13.84 16.60
C THR A 7 42.78 -12.69 16.52
N PRO A 8 42.24 -12.31 15.35
CA PRO A 8 41.13 -11.39 15.30
C PRO A 8 39.85 -12.11 15.76
N ALA A 9 39.21 -11.56 16.79
CA ALA A 9 37.92 -11.98 17.28
C ALA A 9 36.85 -11.84 16.18
N ALA A 10 35.97 -12.84 16.06
CA ALA A 10 34.79 -12.77 15.21
C ALA A 10 33.87 -11.64 15.69
N PRO A 11 33.24 -10.86 14.79
CA PRO A 11 32.27 -9.86 15.21
C PRO A 11 31.04 -10.57 15.80
N GLU A 12 30.76 -10.24 17.06
CA GLU A 12 29.57 -10.70 17.79
C GLU A 12 28.30 -10.33 17.02
N THR A 13 27.43 -11.32 16.82
CA THR A 13 26.10 -11.15 16.22
C THR A 13 25.20 -10.37 17.17
N PRO A 14 24.65 -9.19 16.79
CA PRO A 14 23.67 -8.52 17.63
C PRO A 14 22.36 -9.31 17.62
N THR A 15 21.96 -9.69 18.82
CA THR A 15 20.80 -10.51 19.16
C THR A 15 19.52 -9.66 19.15
N ILE A 16 18.42 -10.25 18.62
CA ILE A 16 16.99 -10.01 18.87
C ILE A 16 16.55 -8.57 19.18
N ALA A 17 15.76 -7.97 18.28
CA ALA A 17 15.02 -6.74 18.54
C ALA A 17 13.71 -7.05 19.28
N GLU A 18 13.53 -6.47 20.47
CA GLU A 18 12.24 -6.40 21.17
C GLU A 18 11.26 -5.41 20.50
N PRO A 19 9.94 -5.62 20.64
CA PRO A 19 8.93 -4.71 20.09
C PRO A 19 8.88 -3.42 20.92
N LEU A 20 9.39 -2.31 20.39
CA LEU A 20 9.20 -1.01 21.02
C LEU A 20 7.76 -0.52 20.80
N ALA A 21 6.97 -0.63 21.86
CA ALA A 21 5.75 0.12 22.06
C ALA A 21 6.04 1.63 22.06
N ASP A 22 5.09 2.39 21.49
CA ASP A 22 4.85 3.83 21.64
C ASP A 22 5.89 4.64 22.44
N LEU A 23 6.82 5.28 21.73
CA LEU A 23 7.46 6.50 22.23
C LEU A 23 7.12 7.66 21.27
N ALA A 24 6.05 8.36 21.61
CA ALA A 24 5.67 9.62 20.99
C ALA A 24 6.74 10.68 21.26
N SER A 25 7.72 10.79 20.36
CA SER A 25 8.59 11.97 20.31
C SER A 25 7.81 13.15 19.72
N PRO A 26 7.79 14.34 20.37
CA PRO A 26 7.09 15.50 19.82
C PRO A 26 7.70 15.89 18.47
N GLY A 27 6.92 15.73 17.39
CA GLY A 27 7.30 16.15 16.03
C GLY A 27 7.39 15.04 14.98
N VAL A 28 7.33 13.75 15.36
CA VAL A 28 7.36 12.62 14.41
C VAL A 28 5.99 11.92 14.38
N PRO A 29 5.37 11.72 13.20
CA PRO A 29 4.11 10.97 13.09
C PRO A 29 4.25 9.52 13.60
N PRO A 30 3.23 8.96 14.28
CA PRO A 30 3.23 7.56 14.69
C PRO A 30 3.22 6.63 13.46
N GLY A 31 3.96 5.51 13.53
CA GLY A 31 4.12 4.59 12.39
C GLY A 31 5.15 5.03 11.35
N ALA A 32 6.11 5.89 11.73
CA ALA A 32 7.28 6.13 10.90
C ALA A 32 7.94 4.79 10.55
N ALA A 33 7.95 4.43 9.27
CA ALA A 33 8.79 3.35 8.79
C ALA A 33 10.21 3.65 9.28
N LEU A 34 10.86 2.70 9.95
CA LEU A 34 12.28 2.84 10.26
C LEU A 34 13.02 2.89 8.92
N LEU A 35 13.32 4.10 8.47
CA LEU A 35 14.23 4.39 7.38
C LEU A 35 15.63 4.00 7.86
N LYS A 36 15.95 2.71 7.75
CA LYS A 36 17.30 2.21 8.05
C LYS A 36 18.20 2.60 6.88
N ASN A 37 19.01 3.64 7.06
CA ASN A 37 20.26 3.76 6.29
C ASN A 37 21.28 2.81 6.90
N GLY A 38 22.05 2.12 6.07
CA GLY A 38 23.22 1.37 6.51
C GLY A 38 24.05 2.24 7.46
N SER A 39 24.06 1.84 8.73
CA SER A 39 24.89 2.35 9.83
C SER A 39 24.74 3.79 10.35
N GLN A 40 23.77 4.62 9.95
CA GLN A 40 23.57 5.93 10.61
C GLN A 40 22.11 6.39 10.69
N THR A 41 21.65 6.66 11.92
CA THR A 41 20.40 7.36 12.25
C THR A 41 20.62 8.87 12.10
N VAL A 42 20.01 9.52 11.10
CA VAL A 42 20.13 10.98 10.91
C VAL A 42 18.80 11.65 11.25
N LEU A 43 18.78 12.41 12.35
CA LEU A 43 17.77 13.42 12.64
C LEU A 43 18.19 14.73 11.94
N ALA A 44 17.36 15.28 11.06
CA ALA A 44 17.61 16.59 10.45
C ALA A 44 16.53 17.61 10.89
N PRO A 45 16.89 18.81 11.38
CA PRO A 45 15.92 19.80 11.85
C PRO A 45 15.54 20.85 10.77
N GLY A 46 14.24 21.22 10.78
CA GLY A 46 13.74 22.59 10.65
C GLY A 46 13.81 23.31 9.30
N LEU A 47 12.70 23.32 8.55
CA LEU A 47 12.37 24.39 7.59
C LEU A 47 10.87 24.73 7.63
N ARG A 48 10.55 26.03 7.58
CA ARG A 48 9.21 26.63 7.74
C ARG A 48 8.29 26.36 6.54
N PRO A 49 6.96 26.29 6.73
CA PRO A 49 5.99 26.15 5.63
C PRO A 49 5.76 27.48 4.88
N PRO A 50 5.46 27.44 3.56
CA PRO A 50 5.07 28.63 2.79
C PRO A 50 3.60 29.03 3.04
N PRO A 51 3.20 30.28 2.78
CA PRO A 51 1.87 30.80 3.09
C PRO A 51 0.80 30.34 2.09
N LEU A 52 -0.43 30.19 2.61
CA LEU A 52 -1.64 29.85 1.85
C LEU A 52 -2.19 31.09 1.11
N LEU A 53 -2.63 30.91 -0.15
CA LEU A 53 -3.35 31.93 -0.92
C LEU A 53 -4.87 31.69 -0.92
N PRO A 54 -5.72 32.73 -1.04
CA PRO A 54 -7.17 32.63 -0.82
C PRO A 54 -7.95 32.14 -2.05
N PHE A 55 -9.06 31.45 -1.77
CA PHE A 55 -10.08 30.98 -2.71
C PHE A 55 -10.95 32.12 -3.25
N LEU A 56 -11.29 32.06 -4.54
CA LEU A 56 -12.40 32.81 -5.15
C LEU A 56 -13.50 31.82 -5.60
N GLN A 57 -14.74 32.13 -5.21
CA GLN A 57 -15.99 31.42 -5.52
C GLN A 57 -16.80 32.21 -6.55
N THR A 58 -17.35 31.55 -7.57
CA THR A 58 -18.62 31.91 -8.28
C THR A 58 -19.15 30.64 -8.99
N GLY A 59 -20.37 30.16 -8.68
CA GLY A 59 -21.60 30.10 -9.53
C GLY A 59 -21.50 29.17 -10.76
N SER A 60 -22.40 28.24 -11.14
CA SER A 60 -23.85 28.01 -11.00
C SER A 60 -24.17 26.51 -11.35
N PRO A 61 -25.41 25.97 -11.24
CA PRO A 61 -25.66 24.51 -11.21
C PRO A 61 -25.90 23.89 -12.61
N PRO A 62 -25.56 22.60 -12.84
CA PRO A 62 -25.99 21.89 -14.03
C PRO A 62 -27.25 21.02 -13.81
N SER A 63 -28.06 20.94 -14.86
CA SER A 63 -29.25 20.08 -15.01
C SER A 63 -28.87 18.57 -15.14
N PRO A 64 -29.83 17.63 -14.99
CA PRO A 64 -29.55 16.25 -14.61
C PRO A 64 -29.02 15.40 -15.77
N ALA A 65 -27.91 14.71 -15.53
CA ALA A 65 -27.36 13.65 -16.37
C ALA A 65 -27.86 12.27 -15.88
N PRO A 66 -27.97 11.26 -16.76
CA PRO A 66 -28.56 9.94 -16.46
C PRO A 66 -27.73 9.16 -15.41
N PRO A 67 -28.33 8.17 -14.73
CA PRO A 67 -27.74 7.59 -13.52
C PRO A 67 -26.47 6.78 -13.84
N PRO A 68 -25.41 6.90 -13.02
CA PRO A 68 -24.24 6.03 -13.14
C PRO A 68 -24.56 4.64 -12.57
N CYS A 69 -24.35 3.59 -13.38
CA CYS A 69 -24.31 2.21 -12.91
C CYS A 69 -23.11 1.99 -11.97
N GLY A 70 -23.41 1.80 -10.68
CA GLY A 70 -22.97 0.62 -9.93
C GLY A 70 -21.49 0.51 -9.51
N ALA A 71 -21.07 1.37 -8.58
CA ALA A 71 -20.22 0.93 -7.48
C ALA A 71 -20.73 1.64 -6.23
N SER A 72 -21.61 0.96 -5.50
CA SER A 72 -22.15 1.49 -4.25
C SER A 72 -21.01 1.63 -3.24
N LEU A 73 -20.53 2.87 -3.05
CA LEU A 73 -19.78 3.27 -1.86
C LEU A 73 -20.68 3.28 -0.61
N CYS A 74 -21.92 2.80 -0.72
CA CYS A 74 -23.01 2.92 0.25
C CYS A 74 -23.51 1.55 0.75
N ALA A 75 -22.67 0.51 0.80
CA ALA A 75 -22.96 -0.60 1.69
C ALA A 75 -22.83 -0.11 3.15
N ALA A 76 -23.71 -0.56 4.04
CA ALA A 76 -23.57 -0.27 5.46
C ALA A 76 -22.16 -0.71 5.93
N PRO A 77 -21.44 0.12 6.69
CA PRO A 77 -20.07 -0.20 7.08
C PRO A 77 -20.07 -1.49 7.89
N PRO A 78 -19.14 -2.43 7.61
CA PRO A 78 -19.00 -3.62 8.42
C PRO A 78 -18.69 -3.24 9.87
N PRO A 79 -19.08 -4.08 10.85
CA PRO A 79 -18.84 -3.79 12.25
C PRO A 79 -17.35 -3.56 12.52
N ALA A 80 -17.07 -2.75 13.54
CA ALA A 80 -15.70 -2.50 13.95
C ALA A 80 -14.98 -3.84 14.29
N PRO A 81 -13.73 -4.04 13.87
CA PRO A 81 -12.93 -5.23 14.18
C PRO A 81 -12.72 -5.49 15.67
N GLY A 82 -12.80 -4.45 16.51
CA GLY A 82 -12.68 -4.56 17.96
C GLY A 82 -13.02 -3.26 18.71
N PRO A 83 -13.05 -3.29 20.06
CA PRO A 83 -13.35 -2.12 20.88
C PRO A 83 -12.37 -0.98 20.65
N GLY A 84 -12.88 0.26 20.52
CA GLY A 84 -12.06 1.46 20.32
C GLY A 84 -11.42 1.59 18.92
N TRP A 85 -11.64 0.61 18.03
CA TRP A 85 -11.22 0.69 16.64
C TRP A 85 -12.13 1.64 15.86
N SER A 86 -11.53 2.54 15.09
CA SER A 86 -12.26 3.48 14.23
C SER A 86 -11.40 3.86 13.04
N THR A 87 -11.97 3.76 11.84
CA THR A 87 -11.36 4.23 10.60
C THR A 87 -11.08 5.74 10.63
N GLU A 88 -11.93 6.52 11.30
CA GLU A 88 -11.69 7.96 11.50
C GLU A 88 -10.45 8.20 12.37
N ARG A 89 -10.28 7.43 13.44
CA ARG A 89 -9.09 7.53 14.30
C ARG A 89 -7.83 7.14 13.55
N VAL A 90 -7.87 6.03 12.81
CA VAL A 90 -6.76 5.59 11.94
C VAL A 90 -6.41 6.67 10.92
N ALA A 91 -7.41 7.25 10.25
CA ALA A 91 -7.22 8.33 9.29
C ALA A 91 -6.53 9.55 9.90
N ARG A 92 -7.07 10.08 11.01
CA ARG A 92 -6.59 11.32 11.63
C ARG A 92 -5.22 11.16 12.29
N GLN A 93 -4.97 10.04 12.96
CA GLN A 93 -3.78 9.84 13.77
C GLN A 93 -2.60 9.26 12.99
N TYR A 94 -2.87 8.47 11.94
CA TYR A 94 -1.83 7.77 11.17
C TYR A 94 -1.79 8.23 9.72
N ILE A 95 -2.88 8.02 8.97
CA ILE A 95 -2.84 8.16 7.49
C ILE A 95 -2.55 9.60 7.07
N VAL A 96 -3.32 10.58 7.57
CA VAL A 96 -3.18 11.99 7.18
C VAL A 96 -1.78 12.54 7.49
N PRO A 97 -1.23 12.42 8.71
CA PRO A 97 0.11 12.96 8.99
C PRO A 97 1.22 12.23 8.20
N CYS A 98 1.18 10.90 8.10
CA CYS A 98 2.20 10.13 7.39
C CYS A 98 2.20 10.41 5.88
N MET A 99 1.02 10.40 5.24
CA MET A 99 0.91 10.66 3.80
C MET A 99 1.25 12.11 3.43
N ARG A 100 1.04 13.08 4.33
CA ARG A 100 1.43 14.48 4.12
C ARG A 100 2.93 14.69 4.20
N TYR A 101 3.60 14.01 5.12
CA TYR A 101 5.01 14.22 5.39
C TYR A 101 5.91 13.30 4.55
N TYR A 102 5.60 12.00 4.51
CA TYR A 102 6.42 10.99 3.83
C TYR A 102 5.86 10.55 2.47
N GLY A 103 4.57 10.79 2.22
CA GLY A 103 3.89 10.20 1.06
C GLY A 103 3.67 8.69 1.13
N ILE A 104 3.98 8.08 2.28
CA ILE A 104 3.90 6.66 2.62
C ILE A 104 3.37 6.56 4.06
N CYS A 105 2.51 5.59 4.34
CA CYS A 105 1.96 5.31 5.67
C CYS A 105 1.88 3.80 5.90
N VAL A 106 2.35 3.33 7.05
CA VAL A 106 2.26 1.93 7.49
C VAL A 106 1.44 1.86 8.77
N LYS A 107 0.45 0.97 8.82
CA LYS A 107 -0.35 0.67 10.01
C LYS A 107 -0.39 -0.84 10.24
N ASP A 108 0.37 -1.29 11.25
CA ASP A 108 0.32 -2.66 11.76
C ASP A 108 -0.90 -2.87 12.65
N GLY A 109 -1.41 -4.10 12.71
CA GLY A 109 -2.61 -4.40 13.49
C GLY A 109 -3.82 -3.63 12.97
N PHE A 110 -4.03 -3.58 11.65
CA PHE A 110 -5.08 -2.77 11.06
C PHE A 110 -6.47 -3.30 11.41
N LEU A 111 -6.72 -4.60 11.26
CA LEU A 111 -7.99 -5.23 11.63
C LEU A 111 -7.90 -6.04 12.93
N GLY A 112 -6.71 -6.45 13.33
CA GLY A 112 -6.49 -7.41 14.40
C GLY A 112 -6.49 -8.87 13.91
N PRO A 113 -6.01 -9.82 14.75
CA PRO A 113 -5.70 -11.18 14.34
C PRO A 113 -6.91 -12.01 13.91
N GLY A 114 -8.08 -11.80 14.54
CA GLY A 114 -9.30 -12.53 14.20
C GLY A 114 -9.82 -12.17 12.80
N PRO A 115 -10.18 -10.91 12.55
CA PRO A 115 -10.63 -10.46 11.23
C PRO A 115 -9.58 -10.63 10.14
N GLY A 116 -8.30 -10.29 10.41
CA GLY A 116 -7.21 -10.52 9.46
C GLY A 116 -7.03 -12.00 9.10
N GLY A 117 -7.22 -12.91 10.06
CA GLY A 117 -7.16 -14.35 9.83
C GLY A 117 -8.27 -14.87 8.92
N ARG A 118 -9.47 -14.29 8.99
CA ARG A 118 -10.57 -14.63 8.07
C ARG A 118 -10.28 -14.17 6.64
N VAL A 119 -9.69 -12.99 6.46
CA VAL A 119 -9.26 -12.53 5.12
C VAL A 119 -8.22 -13.48 4.54
N LEU A 120 -7.22 -13.88 5.34
CA LEU A 120 -6.20 -14.84 4.89
C LEU A 120 -6.85 -16.16 4.44
N ALA A 121 -7.78 -16.71 5.22
CA ALA A 121 -8.46 -17.96 4.88
C ALA A 121 -9.22 -17.89 3.54
N GLU A 122 -9.91 -16.78 3.27
CA GLU A 122 -10.59 -16.55 1.98
C GLU A 122 -9.58 -16.43 0.82
N VAL A 123 -8.47 -15.72 1.02
CA VAL A 123 -7.40 -15.60 0.01
C VAL A 123 -6.73 -16.95 -0.28
N GLU A 124 -6.46 -17.76 0.74
CA GLU A 124 -5.95 -19.13 0.58
C GLU A 124 -6.95 -20.05 -0.14
N GLN A 125 -8.25 -19.85 0.09
CA GLN A 125 -9.29 -20.58 -0.64
C GLN A 125 -9.31 -20.19 -2.13
N LEU A 126 -9.20 -18.90 -2.46
CA LEU A 126 -9.07 -18.44 -3.84
C LEU A 126 -7.83 -19.04 -4.52
N ALA A 127 -6.70 -19.07 -3.81
CA ALA A 127 -5.45 -19.66 -4.28
C ALA A 127 -5.57 -21.17 -4.55
N ARG A 128 -6.09 -21.94 -3.59
CA ARG A 128 -6.31 -23.39 -3.74
C ARG A 128 -7.35 -23.73 -4.81
N GLY A 129 -8.33 -22.85 -5.02
CA GLY A 129 -9.33 -22.99 -6.08
C GLY A 129 -8.81 -22.74 -7.50
N GLY A 130 -7.54 -22.35 -7.66
CA GLY A 130 -6.95 -22.11 -8.98
C GLY A 130 -7.47 -20.85 -9.68
N LEU A 131 -8.07 -19.91 -8.92
CA LEU A 131 -8.67 -18.70 -9.47
C LEU A 131 -7.63 -17.60 -9.81
N LEU A 132 -6.42 -17.72 -9.26
CA LEU A 132 -5.33 -16.76 -9.50
C LEU A 132 -4.61 -17.10 -10.81
N ARG A 133 -4.46 -16.10 -11.68
CA ARG A 133 -3.81 -16.20 -13.00
C ARG A 133 -2.54 -15.37 -13.03
N GLY A 134 -1.57 -15.69 -13.90
CA GLY A 134 -0.32 -14.91 -14.00
C GLY A 134 -0.59 -13.41 -14.19
N GLY A 135 0.12 -12.57 -13.44
CA GLY A 135 -0.02 -11.12 -13.49
C GLY A 135 0.11 -10.57 -14.91
N GLN A 136 -0.77 -9.64 -15.27
CA GLN A 136 -0.80 -9.02 -16.60
C GLN A 136 -0.35 -7.55 -16.55
N LEU A 137 0.10 -7.04 -17.70
CA LEU A 137 0.59 -5.68 -17.90
C LEU A 137 -0.17 -4.99 -19.03
N VAL A 138 -0.39 -3.67 -18.89
CA VAL A 138 -0.87 -2.86 -20.03
C VAL A 138 0.30 -2.60 -20.98
N SER A 139 0.21 -3.16 -22.19
CA SER A 139 0.94 -2.74 -23.39
C SER A 139 2.48 -2.81 -23.40
N GLN A 140 3.06 -3.96 -23.06
CA GLN A 140 4.40 -4.30 -23.55
C GLN A 140 4.34 -5.60 -24.36
N ARG A 141 4.06 -5.47 -25.66
CA ARG A 141 3.91 -6.63 -26.57
C ARG A 141 5.21 -7.42 -26.78
N SER A 142 6.37 -6.88 -26.39
CA SER A 142 7.69 -7.44 -26.66
C SER A 142 8.40 -8.05 -25.45
N ILE A 143 7.93 -7.82 -24.22
CA ILE A 143 8.56 -8.34 -23.01
C ILE A 143 7.59 -9.30 -22.32
N PRO A 144 7.98 -10.58 -22.09
CA PRO A 144 7.14 -11.52 -21.36
C PRO A 144 6.81 -11.01 -19.96
N SER A 145 5.54 -11.01 -19.57
CA SER A 145 5.08 -10.51 -18.25
C SER A 145 5.85 -11.15 -17.08
N GLN A 146 6.21 -12.44 -17.22
CA GLN A 146 6.96 -13.21 -16.22
C GLN A 146 8.37 -12.66 -15.95
N SER A 147 8.97 -11.94 -16.90
CA SER A 147 10.27 -11.28 -16.70
C SER A 147 10.18 -9.99 -15.89
N ILE A 148 8.95 -9.51 -15.64
CA ILE A 148 8.64 -8.23 -15.01
C ILE A 148 8.04 -8.48 -13.63
N ARG A 149 7.10 -9.43 -13.55
CA ARG A 149 6.42 -9.83 -12.32
C ARG A 149 6.16 -11.33 -12.30
N GLY A 150 6.40 -11.95 -11.15
CA GLY A 150 6.25 -13.40 -10.95
C GLY A 150 4.99 -13.83 -10.20
N ASP A 151 4.07 -12.90 -9.91
CA ASP A 151 2.87 -13.17 -9.12
C ASP A 151 1.70 -13.71 -9.94
N ARG A 152 0.78 -14.35 -9.22
CA ARG A 152 -0.55 -14.75 -9.71
C ARG A 152 -1.59 -13.88 -9.03
N ILE A 153 -2.55 -13.35 -9.78
CA ILE A 153 -3.56 -12.41 -9.31
C ILE A 153 -4.99 -12.86 -9.60
N ALA A 154 -5.92 -12.42 -8.77
CA ALA A 154 -7.35 -12.44 -9.00
C ALA A 154 -7.96 -11.08 -8.66
N TRP A 155 -8.98 -10.68 -9.42
CA TRP A 155 -9.73 -9.46 -9.16
C TRP A 155 -11.05 -9.76 -8.48
N VAL A 156 -11.23 -9.27 -7.26
CA VAL A 156 -12.37 -9.60 -6.39
C VAL A 156 -13.19 -8.34 -6.09
N GLY A 157 -14.50 -8.42 -6.25
CA GLY A 157 -15.44 -7.34 -5.95
C GLY A 157 -15.79 -7.22 -4.47
N GLY A 158 -15.61 -8.29 -3.70
CA GLY A 158 -15.95 -8.39 -2.28
C GLY A 158 -17.42 -8.73 -2.01
N GLY A 159 -18.19 -9.03 -3.06
CA GLY A 159 -19.59 -9.44 -2.99
C GLY A 159 -19.84 -10.86 -3.52
N GLU A 160 -18.79 -11.51 -4.02
CA GLU A 160 -18.81 -12.91 -4.43
C GLU A 160 -19.02 -13.84 -3.22
N ASP A 161 -19.58 -15.03 -3.49
CA ASP A 161 -19.72 -16.06 -2.47
C ASP A 161 -18.35 -16.38 -1.84
N HIS A 162 -18.34 -16.57 -0.52
CA HIS A 162 -17.12 -16.83 0.27
C HIS A 162 -16.06 -15.71 0.24
N CYS A 163 -16.41 -14.47 -0.14
CA CYS A 163 -15.53 -13.30 -0.09
C CYS A 163 -15.99 -12.25 0.95
N GLY A 164 -16.68 -12.67 2.01
CA GLY A 164 -17.29 -11.77 2.99
C GLY A 164 -16.26 -11.01 3.84
N ALA A 165 -15.17 -11.66 4.25
CA ALA A 165 -14.08 -11.01 4.98
C ALA A 165 -13.27 -10.09 4.06
N ILE A 166 -13.03 -10.48 2.82
CA ILE A 166 -12.42 -9.63 1.78
C ILE A 166 -13.27 -8.37 1.58
N GLY A 167 -14.59 -8.51 1.39
CA GLY A 167 -15.51 -7.38 1.26
C GLY A 167 -15.49 -6.45 2.48
N ALA A 168 -15.42 -7.01 3.69
CA ALA A 168 -15.30 -6.22 4.91
C ALA A 168 -13.98 -5.44 4.98
N LEU A 169 -12.84 -6.07 4.64
CA LEU A 169 -11.54 -5.40 4.54
C LEU A 169 -11.59 -4.24 3.54
N MET A 170 -12.18 -4.46 2.35
CA MET A 170 -12.33 -3.42 1.33
C MET A 170 -13.09 -2.22 1.88
N ALA A 171 -14.22 -2.45 2.53
CA ALA A 171 -15.02 -1.38 3.13
C ALA A 171 -14.28 -0.64 4.26
N HIS A 172 -13.49 -1.33 5.10
CA HIS A 172 -12.68 -0.68 6.14
C HIS A 172 -11.58 0.19 5.55
N ILE A 173 -10.90 -0.25 4.48
CA ILE A 173 -9.91 0.56 3.77
C ILE A 173 -10.58 1.78 3.12
N ASP A 174 -11.73 1.58 2.46
CA ASP A 174 -12.49 2.67 1.82
C ASP A 174 -12.84 3.76 2.84
N GLN A 175 -13.38 3.38 3.99
CA GLN A 175 -13.73 4.31 5.06
C GLN A 175 -12.48 5.05 5.59
N ALA A 176 -11.36 4.35 5.81
CA ALA A 176 -10.12 4.97 6.26
C ALA A 176 -9.59 6.00 5.25
N VAL A 177 -9.62 5.69 3.94
CA VAL A 177 -9.21 6.61 2.88
C VAL A 177 -10.18 7.79 2.75
N MET A 178 -11.49 7.55 2.82
CA MET A 178 -12.51 8.60 2.78
C MET A 178 -12.39 9.57 3.96
N HIS A 179 -12.23 9.07 5.19
CA HIS A 179 -11.96 9.92 6.36
C HIS A 179 -10.66 10.71 6.22
N SER A 180 -9.65 10.14 5.55
CA SER A 180 -8.37 10.83 5.30
C SER A 180 -8.48 11.91 4.22
N ALA A 181 -9.34 11.72 3.21
CA ALA A 181 -9.60 12.72 2.18
C ALA A 181 -10.56 13.82 2.65
N ALA A 182 -11.41 13.53 3.63
CA ALA A 182 -12.34 14.48 4.22
C ALA A 182 -11.61 15.74 4.69
N ARG A 183 -12.28 16.90 4.54
CA ARG A 183 -11.76 18.22 4.93
C ARG A 183 -10.38 18.55 4.33
N GLY A 184 -10.03 17.95 3.19
CA GLY A 184 -8.77 18.22 2.49
C GLY A 184 -7.54 17.55 3.12
N GLY A 185 -7.71 16.51 3.94
CA GLY A 185 -6.61 15.79 4.59
C GLY A 185 -5.57 15.25 3.59
N LEU A 186 -6.03 14.61 2.51
CA LEU A 186 -5.20 14.06 1.42
C LEU A 186 -5.47 14.70 0.05
N GLY A 187 -6.19 15.82 0.00
CA GLY A 187 -6.62 16.47 -1.25
C GLY A 187 -8.05 16.09 -1.66
N ARG A 188 -8.67 16.93 -2.50
CA ARG A 188 -10.09 16.81 -2.86
C ARG A 188 -10.30 15.71 -3.94
N PHE A 189 -11.49 15.09 -3.90
CA PHE A 189 -12.08 14.27 -4.98
C PHE A 189 -11.59 12.82 -5.18
N ILE A 190 -11.33 12.06 -4.11
CA ILE A 190 -11.35 10.59 -4.22
C ILE A 190 -12.81 10.16 -4.34
N ASN A 191 -13.17 9.48 -5.43
CA ASN A 191 -14.57 9.11 -5.66
C ASN A 191 -14.75 7.75 -6.34
N GLY A 192 -13.71 6.93 -6.35
CA GLY A 192 -13.76 5.56 -6.80
C GLY A 192 -12.53 4.78 -6.37
N ARG A 193 -12.56 3.49 -6.64
CA ARG A 193 -11.41 2.60 -6.54
C ARG A 193 -11.58 1.41 -7.47
N THR A 194 -10.50 0.68 -7.72
CA THR A 194 -10.55 -0.61 -8.41
C THR A 194 -11.27 -1.68 -7.58
N LYS A 195 -11.56 -2.83 -8.22
CA LYS A 195 -11.72 -4.08 -7.48
C LYS A 195 -10.43 -4.42 -6.70
N ALA A 196 -10.54 -5.33 -5.74
CA ALA A 196 -9.37 -5.85 -5.04
C ALA A 196 -8.51 -6.69 -5.97
N MET A 197 -7.23 -6.36 -6.12
CA MET A 197 -6.25 -7.25 -6.70
C MET A 197 -5.65 -8.11 -5.58
N VAL A 198 -6.11 -9.35 -5.46
CA VAL A 198 -5.50 -10.35 -4.59
C VAL A 198 -4.32 -10.95 -5.35
N ALA A 199 -3.12 -10.85 -4.78
CA ALA A 199 -1.88 -11.33 -5.38
C ALA A 199 -1.22 -12.41 -4.52
N CYS A 200 -0.64 -13.40 -5.19
CA CYS A 200 0.16 -14.48 -4.63
C CYS A 200 1.51 -14.53 -5.37
N TYR A 201 2.59 -14.28 -4.66
CA TYR A 201 3.93 -14.63 -5.14
C TYR A 201 4.23 -16.03 -4.60
N PRO A 202 4.37 -17.05 -5.46
CA PRO A 202 4.43 -18.45 -5.03
C PRO A 202 5.74 -18.86 -4.34
N GLY A 203 6.72 -17.96 -4.22
CA GLY A 203 8.08 -18.29 -3.80
C GLY A 203 9.03 -18.37 -4.99
N ASP A 204 10.04 -19.24 -4.92
CA ASP A 204 11.01 -19.53 -5.99
C ASP A 204 11.76 -18.29 -6.53
N GLY A 205 11.95 -17.28 -5.70
CA GLY A 205 12.61 -16.03 -6.08
C GLY A 205 11.74 -15.11 -6.95
N THR A 206 10.44 -15.37 -7.05
CA THR A 206 9.52 -14.47 -7.77
C THR A 206 9.45 -13.10 -7.11
N GLY A 207 9.43 -12.06 -7.92
CA GLY A 207 9.38 -10.67 -7.46
C GLY A 207 8.63 -9.79 -8.45
N TYR A 208 8.76 -8.48 -8.28
CA TYR A 208 8.24 -7.47 -9.20
C TYR A 208 9.31 -6.38 -9.33
N VAL A 209 9.85 -6.24 -10.53
CA VAL A 209 10.84 -5.21 -10.86
C VAL A 209 10.35 -3.79 -10.54
N CYS A 210 11.29 -2.87 -10.41
CA CYS A 210 10.99 -1.49 -10.04
C CYS A 210 10.09 -0.79 -11.05
N HIS A 211 8.98 -0.24 -10.56
CA HIS A 211 7.97 0.43 -11.37
C HIS A 211 7.26 1.56 -10.63
N VAL A 212 6.53 2.37 -11.38
CA VAL A 212 5.55 3.32 -10.85
C VAL A 212 4.15 2.80 -11.15
N ASP A 213 3.27 2.83 -10.13
CA ASP A 213 1.91 2.35 -10.23
C ASP A 213 1.11 3.14 -11.28
N ASN A 214 1.12 4.47 -11.22
CA ASN A 214 0.44 5.37 -12.16
C ASN A 214 1.43 6.34 -12.83
N PRO A 215 2.16 5.89 -13.86
CA PRO A 215 3.19 6.69 -14.51
C PRO A 215 2.63 7.74 -15.48
N ASN A 216 1.40 7.54 -15.97
CA ASN A 216 0.82 8.25 -17.12
C ASN A 216 -0.45 9.06 -16.79
N GLY A 217 -0.85 9.08 -15.51
CA GLY A 217 -2.01 9.81 -15.03
C GLY A 217 -3.33 9.16 -15.46
N ASP A 218 -3.53 7.87 -15.16
CA ASP A 218 -4.76 7.12 -15.44
C ASP A 218 -5.87 7.29 -14.38
N GLY A 219 -5.68 8.22 -13.45
CA GLY A 219 -6.63 8.53 -12.37
C GLY A 219 -6.35 7.85 -11.03
N ARG A 220 -5.52 6.80 -10.97
CA ARG A 220 -5.11 6.19 -9.69
C ARG A 220 -4.24 7.15 -8.89
N CYS A 221 -4.60 7.39 -7.63
CA CYS A 221 -3.92 8.37 -6.80
C CYS A 221 -3.32 7.79 -5.52
N ILE A 222 -3.96 6.79 -4.93
CA ILE A 222 -3.51 6.15 -3.69
C ILE A 222 -3.54 4.64 -3.88
N THR A 223 -2.42 4.00 -3.59
CA THR A 223 -2.30 2.54 -3.54
C THR A 223 -2.38 2.11 -2.08
N CYS A 224 -3.30 1.21 -1.77
CA CYS A 224 -3.43 0.56 -0.47
C CYS A 224 -3.10 -0.92 -0.61
N ILE A 225 -2.14 -1.43 0.15
CA ILE A 225 -1.76 -2.85 0.18
C ILE A 225 -1.97 -3.38 1.59
N TYR A 226 -2.75 -4.45 1.73
CA TYR A 226 -2.92 -5.16 2.98
C TYR A 226 -2.21 -6.53 2.91
N TYR A 227 -1.30 -6.77 3.84
CA TYR A 227 -0.45 -7.97 3.88
C TYR A 227 -1.03 -9.05 4.81
N LEU A 228 -0.79 -10.30 4.43
CA LEU A 228 -1.48 -11.47 5.00
C LEU A 228 -0.51 -12.56 5.51
N ASN A 229 0.79 -12.27 5.58
CA ASN A 229 1.82 -13.29 5.77
C ASN A 229 2.22 -13.42 7.24
N LYS A 230 1.71 -14.47 7.89
CA LYS A 230 2.03 -14.76 9.30
C LYS A 230 3.47 -15.21 9.44
N ASP A 231 4.10 -14.85 10.56
CA ASP A 231 5.43 -15.32 10.94
C ASP A 231 6.50 -15.10 9.85
N TRP A 232 6.37 -13.99 9.11
CA TRP A 232 7.24 -13.70 7.98
C TRP A 232 8.60 -13.17 8.42
N ASP A 233 9.64 -14.01 8.29
CA ASP A 233 11.04 -13.58 8.39
C ASP A 233 11.59 -13.14 7.02
N VAL A 234 11.90 -11.85 6.86
CA VAL A 234 12.46 -11.31 5.60
C VAL A 234 13.85 -11.83 5.27
N GLN A 235 14.66 -12.24 6.26
CA GLN A 235 16.00 -12.78 6.03
C GLN A 235 15.94 -14.18 5.41
N GLN A 236 14.91 -14.96 5.77
CA GLN A 236 14.70 -16.31 5.25
C GLN A 236 13.82 -16.32 4.00
N HIS A 237 12.71 -15.59 4.05
CA HIS A 237 11.67 -15.65 3.02
C HIS A 237 11.78 -14.54 1.96
N GLY A 238 12.62 -13.54 2.15
CA GLY A 238 12.75 -12.40 1.22
C GLY A 238 11.45 -11.60 1.12
N GLY A 239 11.07 -11.21 -0.11
CA GLY A 239 9.76 -10.60 -0.41
C GLY A 239 9.56 -9.17 0.11
N LEU A 240 10.65 -8.49 0.46
CA LEU A 240 10.66 -7.09 0.91
C LEU A 240 10.11 -6.17 -0.18
N LEU A 241 9.20 -5.25 0.17
CA LEU A 241 8.87 -4.14 -0.71
C LEU A 241 9.86 -2.99 -0.45
N GLN A 242 10.50 -2.50 -1.49
CA GLN A 242 11.34 -1.30 -1.43
C GLN A 242 10.64 -0.16 -2.18
N ILE A 243 10.41 0.96 -1.51
CA ILE A 243 9.91 2.19 -2.12
C ILE A 243 11.04 3.23 -2.12
N TYR A 244 11.20 3.92 -3.24
CA TYR A 244 12.23 4.92 -3.51
C TYR A 244 11.60 6.32 -3.58
N PRO A 245 11.14 6.90 -2.47
CA PRO A 245 10.37 8.15 -2.49
C PRO A 245 11.16 9.32 -3.12
N GLU A 246 10.57 9.97 -4.12
CA GLU A 246 11.19 11.08 -4.84
C GLU A 246 11.52 12.25 -3.91
N GLY A 247 12.71 12.84 -4.06
CA GLY A 247 13.16 13.94 -3.20
C GLY A 247 13.69 13.51 -1.83
N HIS A 248 13.79 12.21 -1.58
CA HIS A 248 14.35 11.65 -0.36
C HIS A 248 15.55 10.73 -0.66
N ASN A 249 16.62 10.86 0.12
CA ASN A 249 17.82 10.02 0.01
C ASN A 249 17.72 8.72 0.83
N VAL A 250 16.50 8.22 1.03
CA VAL A 250 16.20 7.07 1.87
C VAL A 250 15.31 6.10 1.12
N VAL A 251 15.54 4.81 1.33
CA VAL A 251 14.70 3.72 0.81
C VAL A 251 13.78 3.25 1.92
N ALA A 252 12.48 3.24 1.67
CA ALA A 252 11.51 2.68 2.61
C ALA A 252 11.43 1.16 2.39
N ASN A 253 11.96 0.41 3.35
CA ASN A 253 11.93 -1.05 3.38
C ASN A 253 10.70 -1.52 4.17
N ILE A 254 9.77 -2.20 3.50
CA ILE A 254 8.50 -2.62 4.08
C ILE A 254 8.37 -4.13 4.00
N GLU A 255 8.47 -4.77 5.16
CA GLU A 255 8.23 -6.21 5.30
C GLU A 255 6.73 -6.51 5.13
N PRO A 256 6.36 -7.60 4.43
CA PRO A 256 4.98 -7.94 4.12
C PRO A 256 4.27 -8.66 5.28
N LEU A 257 4.35 -8.09 6.48
CA LEU A 257 3.85 -8.72 7.72
C LEU A 257 2.33 -8.85 7.74
N PHE A 258 1.82 -9.91 8.36
CA PHE A 258 0.38 -10.10 8.56
C PHE A 258 -0.29 -8.91 9.26
N ASP A 259 -1.48 -8.54 8.78
CA ASP A 259 -2.32 -7.46 9.32
C ASP A 259 -1.67 -6.06 9.26
N ARG A 260 -0.73 -5.88 8.32
CA ARG A 260 -0.16 -4.59 7.96
C ARG A 260 -0.93 -3.97 6.80
N LEU A 261 -1.43 -2.75 6.99
CA LEU A 261 -1.91 -1.88 5.93
C LEU A 261 -0.81 -0.88 5.54
N LEU A 262 -0.42 -0.90 4.27
CA LEU A 262 0.46 0.07 3.63
C LEU A 262 -0.37 0.98 2.73
N ILE A 263 -0.09 2.29 2.76
CA ILE A 263 -0.73 3.29 1.90
C ILE A 263 0.35 4.21 1.35
N PHE A 264 0.36 4.47 0.04
CA PHE A 264 1.29 5.42 -0.58
C PHE A 264 0.69 6.08 -1.84
N TRP A 265 1.27 7.19 -2.29
CA TRP A 265 0.85 7.84 -3.54
C TRP A 265 1.20 6.98 -4.75
N SER A 266 0.23 6.73 -5.63
CA SER A 266 0.43 5.84 -6.80
C SER A 266 1.29 6.44 -7.92
N ASP A 267 1.54 7.75 -7.92
CA ASP A 267 2.27 8.40 -9.02
C ASP A 267 3.80 8.31 -8.85
N ARG A 268 4.53 9.08 -9.67
CA ARG A 268 5.99 9.05 -9.78
C ARG A 268 6.73 9.39 -8.49
N ARG A 269 6.03 9.86 -7.45
CA ARG A 269 6.62 10.09 -6.13
C ARG A 269 7.10 8.80 -5.47
N ASN A 270 6.55 7.64 -5.82
CA ASN A 270 6.88 6.36 -5.17
C ASN A 270 7.18 5.22 -6.17
N PRO A 271 8.28 5.29 -6.94
CA PRO A 271 8.84 4.10 -7.59
C PRO A 271 9.10 3.00 -6.56
N HIS A 272 8.76 1.76 -6.87
CA HIS A 272 8.91 0.66 -5.94
C HIS A 272 9.11 -0.69 -6.62
N GLU A 273 9.74 -1.62 -5.91
CA GLU A 273 9.97 -3.00 -6.34
C GLU A 273 9.63 -3.99 -5.22
N VAL A 274 9.26 -5.20 -5.61
CA VAL A 274 9.14 -6.36 -4.70
C VAL A 274 10.36 -7.24 -4.92
N LYS A 275 11.22 -7.35 -3.91
CA LYS A 275 12.38 -8.23 -3.94
C LYS A 275 11.95 -9.70 -4.04
N PRO A 276 12.84 -10.57 -4.56
CA PRO A 276 12.58 -12.00 -4.64
C PRO A 276 12.00 -12.57 -3.34
N ALA A 277 10.87 -13.24 -3.44
CA ALA A 277 10.25 -13.99 -2.35
C ALA A 277 10.55 -15.48 -2.51
N TYR A 278 10.92 -16.14 -1.42
CA TYR A 278 11.26 -17.56 -1.37
C TYR A 278 10.24 -18.40 -0.60
N ALA A 279 9.16 -17.78 -0.14
CA ALA A 279 7.96 -18.42 0.40
C ALA A 279 6.70 -17.80 -0.23
N THR A 280 5.57 -18.49 -0.09
CA THR A 280 4.28 -18.00 -0.57
C THR A 280 3.90 -16.69 0.13
N ARG A 281 3.78 -15.61 -0.65
CA ARG A 281 3.48 -14.26 -0.17
C ARG A 281 2.16 -13.76 -0.76
N TYR A 282 1.19 -13.51 0.11
CA TYR A 282 -0.10 -12.94 -0.22
C TYR A 282 -0.15 -11.43 0.06
N ALA A 283 -0.85 -10.72 -0.81
CA ALA A 283 -1.17 -9.30 -0.63
C ALA A 283 -2.53 -8.97 -1.27
N HIS A 284 -3.25 -8.05 -0.65
CA HIS A 284 -4.53 -7.54 -1.15
C HIS A 284 -4.41 -6.05 -1.47
N THR A 285 -4.52 -5.69 -2.75
CA THR A 285 -4.28 -4.32 -3.22
C THR A 285 -5.56 -3.63 -3.69
N LEU A 286 -5.77 -2.38 -3.26
CA LEU A 286 -6.80 -1.47 -3.74
C LEU A 286 -6.17 -0.19 -4.25
N MET A 287 -6.61 0.28 -5.42
CA MET A 287 -6.14 1.56 -5.98
C MET A 287 -7.30 2.55 -6.03
N HIS A 288 -7.23 3.58 -5.21
CA HIS A 288 -8.23 4.65 -5.15
C HIS A 288 -8.00 5.66 -6.27
N THR A 289 -9.08 6.07 -6.92
CA THR A 289 -9.05 6.96 -8.07
C THR A 289 -9.62 8.33 -7.74
N ARG A 290 -9.07 9.33 -8.41
CA ARG A 290 -9.64 10.68 -8.45
C ARG A 290 -10.33 10.89 -9.79
N SER A 291 -11.47 11.57 -9.74
CA SER A 291 -12.05 12.12 -10.96
C SER A 291 -11.29 13.36 -11.40
N HIS A 292 -10.96 13.43 -12.69
CA HIS A 292 -10.52 14.68 -13.29
C HIS A 292 -11.67 15.68 -13.27
N THR A 293 -11.48 16.83 -12.64
CA THR A 293 -12.29 18.01 -12.93
C THR A 293 -12.01 18.41 -14.39
N HIS A 294 -12.98 18.14 -15.28
CA HIS A 294 -13.13 18.63 -16.66
C HIS A 294 -11.87 19.19 -17.35
N GLY A 295 -11.31 18.46 -18.33
CA GLY A 295 -10.37 19.07 -19.29
C GLY A 295 -9.41 18.16 -20.06
N ARG A 296 -9.18 16.91 -19.65
CA ARG A 296 -8.39 15.95 -20.45
C ARG A 296 -9.13 14.62 -20.55
N THR A 297 -9.80 14.43 -21.68
CA THR A 297 -10.24 13.13 -22.18
C THR A 297 -9.01 12.29 -22.53
N LYS A 298 -8.34 11.72 -21.53
CA LYS A 298 -7.65 10.46 -21.77
C LYS A 298 -8.70 9.37 -21.66
N THR A 299 -8.83 8.57 -22.72
CA THR A 299 -9.68 7.38 -22.77
C THR A 299 -9.49 6.60 -21.48
N ARG A 300 -10.58 6.40 -20.73
CA ARG A 300 -10.60 5.44 -19.62
C ARG A 300 -10.00 4.13 -20.16
N PRO A 301 -9.15 3.42 -19.40
CA PRO A 301 -8.75 2.09 -19.81
C PRO A 301 -10.02 1.30 -20.11
N SER A 302 -10.09 0.70 -21.30
CA SER A 302 -11.25 -0.08 -21.77
C SER A 302 -11.51 -1.31 -20.91
N ASP A 303 -10.58 -1.64 -20.01
CA ASP A 303 -10.66 -2.75 -19.07
C ASP A 303 -10.16 -2.31 -17.67
N PRO A 304 -11.03 -2.29 -16.64
CA PRO A 304 -10.63 -1.96 -15.26
C PRO A 304 -9.72 -3.02 -14.62
N TYR A 305 -9.48 -4.16 -15.28
CA TYR A 305 -8.64 -5.26 -14.81
C TYR A 305 -7.17 -5.17 -15.27
N LEU A 306 -6.83 -4.17 -16.09
CA LEU A 306 -5.47 -3.99 -16.59
C LEU A 306 -4.74 -2.85 -15.83
N ILE A 307 -3.60 -3.17 -15.22
CA ILE A 307 -2.76 -2.22 -14.47
C ILE A 307 -1.69 -1.68 -15.39
N GLY A 308 -1.72 -0.37 -15.65
CA GLY A 308 -0.69 0.31 -16.44
C GLY A 308 0.49 0.70 -15.57
N ILE A 309 1.63 0.04 -15.72
CA ILE A 309 2.87 0.39 -15.03
C ILE A 309 3.93 0.86 -16.03
N THR A 310 4.96 1.54 -15.53
CA THR A 310 6.17 1.88 -16.31
C THR A 310 7.37 1.61 -15.43
N PHE A 311 8.41 1.04 -16.03
CA PHE A 311 9.69 0.75 -15.41
C PHE A 311 10.34 2.07 -15.01
N ALA A 312 10.75 2.16 -13.76
CA ALA A 312 11.24 3.39 -13.17
C ALA A 312 12.77 3.44 -13.01
N CYS A 313 13.48 2.43 -13.50
CA CYS A 313 14.94 2.31 -13.42
C CYS A 313 15.54 2.19 -14.82
#